data_AF-A0A7U6KSL0-F1
#
_entry.id   AF-A0A7U6KSL0-F1
#
_cell.length_a   1.000
_cell.length_b   1.000
_cell.length_c   1.000
_cell.angle_alpha   90.00
_cell.angle_beta   90.00
_cell.angle_gamma   90.00
#
_symmetry.space_group_name_H-M   'P 1'
#
loop_
_entity.id
_entity.type
_entity.pdbx_description
1 polymer ?
#
loop_
_entity_poly.entity_id
_entity_poly.type
_entity_poly.pdbx_seq_one_letter_code
_entity_poly.pdbx_strand_id
1 'polypeptide(L)' 'MITASGFEVMGCGMVHPQVLTNCGIDSDKYTGFAFGMGIERFAMLYYGIDDLRLFFQNDVRFLKQFG' A
#
# COMPACT_ATOMS: atom_id res chain seq x y z
N MET A 1 3.50 -8.04 9.52
CA MET A 1 2.61 -8.65 8.52
C MET A 1 1.18 -8.25 8.88
N ILE A 2 0.54 -7.38 8.09
CA ILE A 2 -0.81 -6.88 8.38
C ILE A 2 -1.79 -7.65 7.49
N THR A 3 -2.30 -8.76 8.03
CA THR A 3 -3.31 -9.60 7.39
C THR A 3 -4.68 -9.24 7.93
N ALA A 4 -5.61 -8.84 7.06
CA ALA A 4 -7.03 -8.78 7.39
C ALA A 4 -7.70 -10.01 6.77
N SER A 5 -8.35 -10.84 7.61
CA SER A 5 -9.23 -11.94 7.19
C SER A 5 -8.66 -12.84 6.08
N GLY A 6 -7.40 -13.26 6.20
CA GLY A 6 -6.76 -14.22 5.30
C GLY A 6 -6.16 -13.65 4.00
N PHE A 7 -6.35 -12.36 3.72
CA PHE A 7 -5.70 -11.68 2.60
C PHE A 7 -4.63 -10.71 3.08
N GLU A 8 -3.49 -10.72 2.39
CA GLU A 8 -2.44 -9.72 2.62
C GLU A 8 -2.91 -8.39 2.02
N VAL A 9 -3.10 -7.39 2.89
CA VAL A 9 -3.62 -6.06 2.54
C VAL A 9 -2.51 -5.01 2.56
N MET A 10 -1.56 -5.13 3.48
CA MET A 10 -0.45 -4.18 3.64
C MET A 10 0.79 -4.90 4.18
N GLY A 11 1.95 -4.53 3.65
CA GLY A 11 3.24 -4.90 4.22
C GLY A 11 3.69 -3.88 5.25
N CYS A 12 4.15 -4.32 6.41
CA CYS A 12 4.77 -3.45 7.41
C CYS A 12 5.95 -4.14 8.07
N GLY A 13 6.94 -3.35 8.48
CA GLY A 13 8.15 -3.86 9.12
C GLY A 13 9.02 -2.78 9.72
N MET A 14 9.91 -3.20 10.62
CA MET A 14 10.95 -2.32 11.13
C MET A 14 11.93 -2.00 10.00
N VAL A 15 12.29 -0.72 9.90
CA VAL A 15 13.28 -0.27 8.93
C VAL A 15 14.63 -0.85 9.33
N HIS A 16 15.30 -1.49 8.38
CA HIS A 16 16.60 -2.09 8.60
C HIS A 16 17.64 -1.01 8.95
N PRO A 17 18.50 -1.18 9.97
CA PRO A 17 19.49 -0.19 10.40
C PRO A 17 20.34 0.39 9.27
N GLN A 18 20.77 -0.45 8.32
CA GLN A 18 21.55 0.00 7.16
C GLN A 18 20.81 1.02 6.27
N VAL A 19 19.47 0.98 6.21
CA VAL A 19 18.68 1.98 5.46
C VAL A 19 18.75 3.33 6.17
N LEU A 20 18.68 3.34 7.51
CA LEU A 20 18.82 4.55 8.31
C LEU A 20 20.24 5.13 8.17
N THR A 21 21.26 4.29 8.30
CA THR A 21 22.67 4.70 8.16
C THR A 21 22.94 5.29 6.77
N ASN A 22 22.40 4.69 5.71
CA ASN A 22 22.58 5.18 4.35
C ASN A 22 21.87 6.53 4.09
N CYS A 23 20.87 6.88 4.89
CA CYS A 23 20.21 8.19 4.88
C CYS A 23 20.87 9.20 5.85
N GLY A 24 22.00 8.85 6.48
CA GLY A 24 22.69 9.70 7.45
C GLY A 24 22.03 9.74 8.83
N ILE A 25 21.16 8.77 9.14
CA ILE A 25 20.47 8.64 10.42
C ILE A 25 21.19 7.58 11.27
N ASP A 26 21.57 7.95 12.50
CA ASP A 26 22.17 7.03 13.46
C ASP A 26 21.15 5.98 13.91
N SER A 27 21.37 4.73 13.49
CA SER A 27 20.47 3.60 13.74
C SER A 27 20.49 3.08 15.18
N ASP A 28 21.49 3.43 15.99
CA ASP A 28 21.54 3.05 17.41
C ASP A 28 20.69 3.99 18.28
N LYS A 29 20.53 5.24 17.82
CA LYS A 29 19.72 6.25 18.49
C LYS A 29 18.28 6.31 17.96
N TYR A 30 18.08 6.00 16.68
CA TYR A 30 16.79 6.11 16.01
C TYR A 30 16.38 4.80 15.37
N THR A 31 15.15 4.37 15.67
CA THR A 31 14.50 3.24 15.00
C THR A 31 13.37 3.75 14.12
N GLY A 32 13.12 3.06 13.01
CA GLY A 32 12.09 3.42 12.04
C GLY A 32 11.11 2.28 11.82
N PHE A 33 9.86 2.62 11.52
CA PHE A 33 8.85 1.68 11.06
C PHE A 33 8.40 2.09 9.67
N ALA A 34 8.39 1.15 8.73
CA ALA A 34 7.92 1.37 7.38
C ALA A 34 6.70 0.50 7.12
N PHE A 35 5.72 1.08 6.44
CA PHE A 35 4.56 0.38 5.93
C PHE A 35 4.30 0.81 4.49
N GLY A 36 3.74 -0.11 3.71
CA GLY A 36 3.42 0.11 2.30
C GLY A 36 2.10 -0.55 1.96
N MET A 37 1.18 0.24 1.42
CA MET A 37 -0.10 -0.21 0.90
C MET A 37 -0.29 0.30 -0.52
N GLY A 38 -0.73 -0.58 -1.41
CA GLY A 38 -1.19 -0.18 -2.73
C GLY A 38 -2.60 0.39 -2.65
N ILE A 39 -2.75 1.64 -3.09
CA ILE A 39 -4.04 2.35 -3.11
C ILE A 39 -5.02 1.60 -4.01
N GLU A 40 -4.54 1.01 -5.10
CA GLU A 40 -5.33 0.25 -6.07
C GLU A 40 -5.95 -1.00 -5.44
N ARG A 41 -5.17 -1.76 -4.66
CA ARG A 41 -5.67 -2.97 -3.99
C ARG A 41 -6.68 -2.63 -2.90
N PHE A 42 -6.49 -1.50 -2.21
CA PHE A 42 -7.45 -1.03 -1.22
C PHE A 42 -8.74 -0.51 -1.87
N ALA A 43 -8.64 0.23 -2.98
CA ALA A 43 -9.79 0.69 -3.75
C ALA A 43 -10.58 -0.49 -4.34
N MET A 44 -9.92 -1.52 -4.86
CA MET A 44 -10.59 -2.73 -5.34
C MET A 44 -11.40 -3.42 -4.24
N LEU A 45 -10.82 -3.60 -3.05
CA LEU A 45 -11.51 -4.20 -1.91
C LEU A 45 -12.64 -3.32 -1.38
N TYR A 46 -12.46 -2.00 -1.35
CA TYR A 46 -13.45 -1.06 -0.83
C TYR A 46 -14.65 -0.89 -1.77
N TYR A 47 -14.40 -0.83 -3.08
CA TYR A 47 -15.43 -0.63 -4.11
C TYR A 47 -15.92 -1.93 -4.76
N GLY A 48 -15.40 -3.09 -4.36
CA GLY A 48 -15.80 -4.39 -4.92
C GLY A 48 -15.48 -4.53 -6.42
N ILE A 49 -14.36 -3.95 -6.86
CA ILE A 49 -13.96 -3.95 -8.26
C ILE A 49 -13.10 -5.19 -8.52
N ASP A 50 -13.62 -6.15 -9.29
CA ASP A 50 -12.94 -7.41 -9.58
C ASP A 50 -11.75 -7.27 -10.58
N ASP A 51 -11.65 -6.15 -11.30
CA ASP A 51 -10.70 -6.03 -12.41
C ASP A 51 -9.89 -4.73 -12.39
N LEU A 52 -8.57 -4.88 -12.22
CA LEU A 52 -7.60 -3.77 -12.23
C LEU A 52 -7.59 -3.02 -13.58
N ARG A 53 -7.99 -3.68 -14.68
CA ARG A 53 -8.01 -3.07 -16.02
C ARG A 53 -8.99 -1.91 -16.15
N LEU A 54 -10.02 -1.87 -15.29
CA LEU A 54 -10.99 -0.78 -15.26
C LEU A 54 -10.35 0.55 -14.83
N PHE A 55 -9.32 0.52 -13.99
CA PHE A 55 -8.57 1.71 -13.59
C PHE A 55 -7.69 2.28 -14.72
N PHE A 56 -7.17 1.41 -15.60
CA PHE A 56 -6.29 1.83 -16.69
C PHE A 56 -7.04 2.22 -17.97
N GLN A 57 -8.27 1.72 -18.17
CA GLN A 57 -9.05 1.99 -19.39
C GLN A 57 -9.72 3.38 -19.40
N ASN A 58 -9.74 4.13 -18.29
CA ASN A 58 -10.37 5.46 -18.21
C ASN A 58 -11.78 5.50 -18.87
N ASP A 59 -12.54 4.42 -18.75
CA ASP A 59 -13.86 4.34 -19.37
C ASP A 59 -14.82 5.24 -18.58
N VAL A 60 -15.42 6.21 -19.29
CA VAL A 60 -16.33 7.22 -18.72
C VAL A 60 -17.54 6.56 -18.03
N ARG A 61 -17.87 5.30 -18.37
CA ARG A 61 -18.93 4.52 -17.72
C ARG A 61 -18.57 4.10 -16.29
N PHE A 62 -17.29 3.88 -16.00
CA PHE A 62 -16.79 3.56 -14.66
C PHE A 62 -16.69 4.82 -13.79
N LEU A 63 -16.18 5.93 -14.35
CA LEU A 63 -16.10 7.22 -13.64
C LEU A 63 -17.47 7.74 -13.18
N LYS A 64 -18.55 7.36 -13.86
CA LYS A 64 -19.93 7.73 -13.51
C LYS A 64 -20.50 6.99 -12.28
N GLN A 65 -19.86 5.90 -11.82
CA GLN A 65 -20.28 5.18 -10.61
C GLN A 65 -19.72 5.79 -9.31
N PHE A 66 -18.73 6.68 -9.43
CA PHE A 66 -18.12 7.43 -8.32
C PHE A 66 -18.62 8.88 -8.23
N GLY A 67 -19.59 9.25 -9.09
CA GLY A 67 -20.26 10.55 -9.11
C GLY A 67 -21.68 10.47 -8.54
#